data_AF-A0A920TB76-F1
#
_entry.id   AF-A0A920TB76-F1
#
_cell.length_a   1.000
_cell.length_b   1.000
_cell.length_c   1.000
_cell.angle_alpha   90.00
_cell.angle_beta   90.00
_cell.angle_gamma   90.00
#
_symmetry.space_group_name_H-M   'P 1'
#
loop_
_entity.id
_entity.type
_entity.pdbx_description
1 polymer ?
#
loop_
_entity_poly.entity_id
_entity_poly.type
_entity_poly.pdbx_seq_one_letter_code
_entity_poly.pdbx_strand_id
1 'polypeptide(L)'
;MQAADLGQLGTRERVTAEATRMLTDPRAVSQSARFITQWLDLDRLANLKPNPGRFAGFDSVLAGDMRRETLAFFNEVAWKQKRPLSELLNAQFTFATPRLARHYGLKPQGPGLRKYDLSSVASRGGLLTQGATLSIGGDDASMVTRGLFILQDFLRGRIKEPPPGVDTTPVPLKAGLSQRVVSEQRLSNVACAGCHRRFETIAFGLEKFDGLGRFQQVDEHGNRLREDGTMLIPGDARPQSFKTSAELMDLLAGTTG
;
A
#
# COMPACT_ATOMS: atom_id res chain seq x y z
N MET A 1 -11.64 9.64 30.51
CA MET A 1 -12.24 10.98 30.72
C MET A 1 -11.72 11.57 32.02
N GLN A 2 -11.84 10.89 33.17
CA GLN A 2 -11.35 11.39 34.47
C GLN A 2 -9.92 11.98 34.51
N ALA A 3 -8.90 11.33 33.91
CA ALA A 3 -7.54 11.89 33.88
C ALA A 3 -7.42 13.18 33.04
N ALA A 4 -8.21 13.30 31.96
CA ALA A 4 -8.28 14.51 31.15
C ALA A 4 -9.02 15.63 31.91
N ASP A 5 -10.15 15.29 32.54
CA ASP A 5 -10.99 16.22 33.31
C ASP A 5 -10.24 16.78 34.53
N LEU A 6 -9.31 16.00 35.11
CA LEU A 6 -8.45 16.40 36.22
C LEU A 6 -7.17 17.12 35.79
N GLY A 7 -7.00 17.44 34.50
CA GLY A 7 -5.79 18.12 33.99
C GLY A 7 -4.51 17.28 34.12
N GLN A 8 -4.63 15.96 34.28
CA GLN A 8 -3.49 15.07 34.54
C GLN A 8 -2.75 14.68 33.26
N LEU A 9 -3.13 15.21 32.09
CA LEU A 9 -2.46 14.93 30.81
C LEU A 9 -1.43 16.01 30.40
N GLY A 10 -1.00 16.86 31.35
CA GLY A 10 -0.09 17.98 31.06
C GLY A 10 1.36 17.61 30.74
N THR A 11 1.75 16.33 30.85
CA THR A 11 3.12 15.88 30.51
C THR A 11 3.13 14.68 29.58
N ARG A 12 4.21 14.51 28.84
CA ARG A 12 4.38 13.40 27.89
C ARG A 12 4.30 12.04 28.59
N GLU A 13 4.86 11.93 29.79
CA GLU A 13 4.89 10.71 30.59
C GLU A 13 3.47 10.31 30.99
N ARG A 14 2.66 11.27 31.45
CA ARG A 14 1.28 11.02 31.85
C ARG A 14 0.39 10.68 30.66
N VAL A 15 0.57 11.35 29.53
CA VAL A 15 -0.10 10.99 28.27
C VAL A 15 0.26 9.56 27.85
N THR A 16 1.54 9.19 27.93
CA THR A 16 2.02 7.85 27.56
C THR A 16 1.45 6.77 28.49
N ALA A 17 1.42 7.02 29.80
CA ALA A 17 0.84 6.11 30.78
C ALA A 17 -0.66 5.91 30.54
N GLU A 18 -1.41 6.99 30.31
CA GLU A 18 -2.85 6.91 30.05
C GLU A 18 -3.15 6.23 28.71
N ALA A 19 -2.38 6.51 27.67
CA ALA A 19 -2.48 5.82 26.38
C ALA A 19 -2.22 4.32 26.53
N THR A 20 -1.18 3.94 27.27
CA THR A 20 -0.84 2.53 27.55
C THR A 20 -1.98 1.83 28.29
N ARG A 21 -2.58 2.51 29.28
CA ARG A 21 -3.77 2.02 30.00
C ARG A 21 -4.96 1.83 29.06
N MET A 22 -5.21 2.78 28.14
CA MET A 22 -6.30 2.66 27.16
C MET A 22 -6.10 1.49 26.21
N LEU A 23 -4.86 1.16 25.84
CA LEU A 23 -4.53 0.04 24.96
C LEU A 23 -4.78 -1.35 25.59
N THR A 24 -4.99 -1.45 26.91
CA THR A 24 -5.36 -2.72 27.55
C THR A 24 -6.85 -3.06 27.43
N ASP A 25 -7.68 -2.08 27.07
CA ASP A 25 -9.12 -2.24 26.93
C ASP A 25 -9.46 -2.93 25.59
N PRO A 26 -10.37 -3.93 25.56
CA PRO A 26 -10.79 -4.58 24.31
C PRO A 26 -11.32 -3.61 23.24
N ARG A 27 -11.84 -2.46 23.65
CA ARG A 27 -12.27 -1.40 22.72
C ARG A 27 -11.11 -0.88 21.88
N ALA A 28 -9.87 -0.89 22.37
CA ALA A 28 -8.71 -0.45 21.62
C ALA A 28 -8.50 -1.28 20.34
N VAL A 29 -8.78 -2.58 20.38
CA VAL A 29 -8.76 -3.45 19.19
C VAL A 29 -9.78 -2.96 18.16
N SER A 30 -11.03 -2.73 18.58
CA SER A 30 -12.09 -2.25 17.68
C SER A 30 -11.81 -0.85 17.11
N GLN A 31 -11.23 0.06 17.90
CA GLN A 31 -10.86 1.40 17.45
C GLN A 31 -9.69 1.36 16.47
N SER A 32 -8.72 0.46 16.68
CA SER A 32 -7.61 0.27 15.74
C SER A 32 -8.07 -0.25 14.38
N ALA A 33 -9.11 -1.10 14.33
CA ALA A 33 -9.72 -1.56 13.09
C ALA A 33 -10.40 -0.40 12.33
N ARG A 34 -11.01 0.56 13.05
CA ARG A 34 -11.54 1.80 12.45
C ARG A 34 -10.41 2.70 11.94
N PHE A 35 -9.34 2.84 12.72
CA PHE A 35 -8.17 3.61 12.33
C PHE A 35 -7.57 3.09 11.01
N ILE A 36 -7.26 1.80 10.90
CA ILE A 36 -6.69 1.22 9.66
C ILE A 36 -7.65 1.32 8.47
N THR A 37 -8.97 1.22 8.74
CA THR A 37 -10.00 1.42 7.71
C THR A 37 -9.95 2.84 7.15
N GLN A 38 -9.81 3.85 8.00
CA GLN A 38 -9.76 5.25 7.59
C GLN A 38 -8.42 5.62 6.96
N TRP A 39 -7.32 5.17 7.56
CA TRP A 39 -5.97 5.45 7.08
C TRP A 39 -5.74 4.94 5.65
N LEU A 40 -6.26 3.75 5.31
CA LEU A 40 -6.11 3.17 3.98
C LEU A 40 -7.33 3.38 3.07
N ASP A 41 -8.33 4.13 3.55
CA ASP A 41 -9.62 4.33 2.88
C ASP A 41 -10.22 3.01 2.37
N LEU A 42 -10.35 2.02 3.26
CA LEU A 42 -10.84 0.68 2.90
C LEU A 42 -12.34 0.67 2.52
N ASP A 43 -13.08 1.73 2.86
CA ASP A 43 -14.50 1.86 2.51
C ASP A 43 -14.69 2.10 1.00
N ARG A 44 -13.69 2.67 0.31
CA ARG A 44 -13.65 2.79 -1.16
C ARG A 44 -13.86 1.46 -1.87
N LEU A 45 -13.39 0.34 -1.30
CA LEU A 45 -13.52 -0.99 -1.91
C LEU A 45 -14.98 -1.39 -2.16
N ALA A 46 -15.93 -0.92 -1.35
CA ALA A 46 -17.35 -1.21 -1.54
C ALA A 46 -17.93 -0.59 -2.83
N ASN A 47 -17.30 0.48 -3.33
CA ASN A 47 -17.71 1.22 -4.51
C ASN A 47 -16.77 1.04 -5.70
N LEU A 48 -15.78 0.15 -5.60
CA LEU A 48 -14.80 -0.09 -6.65
C LEU A 48 -15.49 -0.72 -7.88
N LYS A 49 -15.31 -0.09 -9.05
CA LYS A 49 -15.91 -0.51 -10.32
C LYS A 49 -14.83 -0.59 -11.40
N PRO A 50 -13.94 -1.60 -11.34
CA PRO A 50 -12.88 -1.73 -12.32
C PRO A 50 -13.46 -2.15 -13.68
N ASN A 51 -12.74 -1.89 -14.76
CA ASN A 51 -13.17 -2.26 -16.10
C ASN A 51 -13.40 -3.79 -16.19
N PRO A 52 -14.62 -4.24 -16.52
CA PRO A 52 -14.96 -5.66 -16.50
C PRO A 52 -14.24 -6.46 -17.59
N GLY A 53 -13.81 -5.81 -18.69
CA GLY A 53 -13.01 -6.45 -19.74
C GLY A 53 -11.57 -6.73 -19.30
N ARG A 54 -11.00 -5.87 -18.45
CA ARG A 54 -9.62 -6.02 -17.93
C ARG A 54 -9.54 -6.92 -16.69
N PHE A 55 -10.58 -6.86 -15.86
CA PHE A 55 -10.65 -7.54 -14.57
C PHE A 55 -11.82 -8.53 -14.51
N ALA A 56 -11.86 -9.43 -15.49
CA ALA A 56 -12.81 -10.54 -15.49
C ALA A 56 -12.68 -11.36 -14.20
N GLY A 57 -13.77 -11.46 -13.44
CA GLY A 57 -13.81 -12.16 -12.16
C GLY A 57 -13.75 -11.26 -10.92
N PHE A 58 -13.61 -9.94 -11.09
CA PHE A 58 -13.85 -9.01 -9.98
C PHE A 58 -15.34 -8.94 -9.65
N ASP A 59 -15.66 -8.98 -8.36
CA ASP A 59 -16.99 -8.73 -7.81
C ASP A 59 -16.90 -8.09 -6.41
N SER A 60 -18.04 -7.66 -5.88
CA SER A 60 -18.12 -7.04 -4.55
C SER A 60 -17.68 -7.97 -3.42
N VAL A 61 -17.76 -9.29 -3.63
CA VAL A 61 -17.31 -10.27 -2.64
C VAL A 61 -15.79 -10.38 -2.62
N LEU A 62 -15.11 -10.29 -3.77
CA LEU A 62 -13.66 -10.17 -3.84
C LEU A 62 -13.17 -8.88 -3.17
N ALA A 63 -13.86 -7.75 -3.39
CA ALA A 63 -13.56 -6.50 -2.69
C ALA A 63 -13.72 -6.66 -1.17
N GLY A 64 -14.77 -7.35 -0.72
CA GLY A 64 -14.95 -7.73 0.69
C GLY A 64 -13.84 -8.63 1.22
N ASP A 65 -13.32 -9.54 0.40
CA ASP A 65 -12.18 -10.40 0.77
C ASP A 65 -10.90 -9.60 0.97
N MET A 66 -10.60 -8.64 0.08
CA MET A 66 -9.44 -7.73 0.22
C MET A 66 -9.54 -6.91 1.51
N ARG A 67 -10.73 -6.39 1.86
CA ARG A 67 -10.93 -5.68 3.13
C ARG A 67 -10.66 -6.60 4.32
N ARG A 68 -11.17 -7.84 4.29
CA ARG A 68 -10.97 -8.81 5.38
C ARG A 68 -9.52 -9.22 5.54
N GLU A 69 -8.77 -9.35 4.44
CA GLU A 69 -7.32 -9.56 4.46
C GLU A 69 -6.63 -8.48 5.29
N THR A 70 -6.84 -7.20 4.93
CA THR A 70 -6.15 -6.08 5.56
C THR A 70 -6.46 -5.98 7.05
N LEU A 71 -7.73 -6.13 7.44
CA LEU A 71 -8.14 -6.08 8.84
C LEU A 71 -7.56 -7.23 9.66
N ALA A 72 -7.55 -8.45 9.11
CA ALA A 72 -6.99 -9.62 9.79
C ALA A 72 -5.46 -9.53 9.90
N PHE A 73 -4.80 -9.09 8.84
CA PHE A 73 -3.36 -8.85 8.81
C PHE A 73 -2.94 -7.82 9.86
N PHE A 74 -3.59 -6.66 9.89
CA PHE A 74 -3.31 -5.62 10.87
C PHE A 74 -3.53 -6.12 12.31
N ASN A 75 -4.64 -6.83 12.57
CA ASN A 75 -4.91 -7.39 13.88
C ASN A 75 -3.87 -8.43 14.32
N GLU A 76 -3.40 -9.25 13.39
CA GLU A 76 -2.34 -10.24 13.64
C GLU A 76 -1.02 -9.56 14.04
N VAL A 77 -0.58 -8.55 13.29
CA VAL A 77 0.69 -7.83 13.58
C VAL A 77 0.58 -7.03 14.87
N ALA A 78 -0.44 -6.17 14.99
CA ALA A 78 -0.52 -5.17 16.06
C ALA A 78 -0.98 -5.76 17.40
N TRP A 79 -1.91 -6.72 17.41
CA TRP A 79 -2.56 -7.16 18.64
C TRP A 79 -2.18 -8.56 19.08
N LYS A 80 -2.04 -9.50 18.14
CA LYS A 80 -1.66 -10.88 18.47
C LYS A 80 -0.15 -11.04 18.63
N GLN A 81 0.62 -10.57 17.64
CA GLN A 81 2.08 -10.67 17.68
C GLN A 81 2.73 -9.47 18.38
N LYS A 82 1.99 -8.34 18.54
CA LYS A 82 2.46 -7.11 19.20
C LYS A 82 3.81 -6.61 18.63
N ARG A 83 3.93 -6.67 17.30
CA ARG A 83 5.16 -6.28 16.60
C ARG A 83 5.19 -4.77 16.33
N PRO A 84 6.38 -4.19 16.10
CA PRO A 84 6.50 -2.80 15.68
C PRO A 84 5.69 -2.51 14.41
N LEU A 85 5.26 -1.26 14.23
CA LEU A 85 4.45 -0.86 13.08
C LEU A 85 5.18 -1.07 11.75
N SER A 86 6.52 -1.02 11.75
CA SER A 86 7.38 -1.31 10.60
C SER A 86 7.09 -2.69 9.98
N GLU A 87 6.67 -3.68 10.79
CA GLU A 87 6.32 -5.02 10.31
C GLU A 87 5.04 -5.06 9.47
N LEU A 88 4.23 -4.00 9.48
CA LEU A 88 3.17 -3.87 8.49
C LEU A 88 3.72 -3.79 7.08
N LEU A 89 4.97 -3.37 6.88
CA LEU A 89 5.54 -3.14 5.55
C LEU A 89 6.21 -4.37 4.97
N ASN A 90 6.86 -5.22 5.78
CA ASN A 90 7.66 -6.34 5.28
C ASN A 90 7.32 -7.70 5.91
N ALA A 91 6.21 -7.84 6.64
CA ALA A 91 5.80 -9.16 7.14
C ALA A 91 5.52 -10.14 5.98
N GLN A 92 6.18 -11.29 6.01
CA GLN A 92 6.07 -12.35 5.01
C GLN A 92 4.87 -13.29 5.23
N PHE A 93 3.71 -12.74 5.56
CA PHE A 93 2.46 -13.50 5.60
C PHE A 93 1.26 -12.64 5.20
N THR A 94 0.17 -13.28 4.78
CA THR A 94 -1.11 -12.59 4.60
C THR A 94 -2.29 -13.44 5.07
N PHE A 95 -3.50 -12.89 5.01
CA PHE A 95 -4.75 -13.62 5.20
C PHE A 95 -5.54 -13.63 3.90
N ALA A 96 -6.00 -14.81 3.45
CA ALA A 96 -6.80 -14.90 2.25
C ALA A 96 -7.94 -15.91 2.38
N THR A 97 -9.06 -15.62 1.73
CA THR A 97 -10.11 -16.59 1.45
C THR A 97 -9.69 -17.45 0.25
N PRO A 98 -10.38 -18.57 -0.06
CA PRO A 98 -10.10 -19.32 -1.30
C PRO A 98 -10.16 -18.48 -2.57
N ARG A 99 -11.06 -17.50 -2.61
CA ARG A 99 -11.24 -16.60 -3.76
C ARG A 99 -10.05 -15.65 -3.88
N LEU A 100 -9.68 -14.98 -2.81
CA LEU A 100 -8.55 -14.06 -2.79
C LEU A 100 -7.21 -14.77 -3.01
N ALA A 101 -7.05 -15.98 -2.45
CA ALA A 101 -5.88 -16.82 -2.70
C ALA A 101 -5.72 -17.08 -4.20
N ARG A 102 -6.78 -17.52 -4.89
CA ARG A 102 -6.76 -17.69 -6.36
C ARG A 102 -6.46 -16.39 -7.10
N HIS A 103 -7.04 -15.27 -6.68
CA HIS A 103 -6.77 -13.95 -7.25
C HIS A 103 -5.27 -13.60 -7.18
N TYR A 104 -4.60 -13.95 -6.08
CA TYR A 104 -3.15 -13.76 -5.92
C TYR A 104 -2.28 -14.86 -6.52
N GLY A 105 -2.85 -15.89 -7.13
CA GLY A 105 -2.10 -17.05 -7.63
C GLY A 105 -1.63 -18.02 -6.54
N LEU A 106 -2.18 -17.94 -5.33
CA LEU A 106 -1.92 -18.84 -4.22
C LEU A 106 -2.86 -20.06 -4.26
N LYS A 107 -2.37 -21.22 -3.82
CA LYS A 107 -3.19 -22.43 -3.66
C LYS A 107 -4.12 -22.30 -2.44
N PRO A 108 -5.46 -22.38 -2.59
CA PRO A 108 -6.38 -22.31 -1.45
C PRO A 108 -6.12 -23.38 -0.37
N GLN A 109 -6.17 -22.98 0.91
CA GLN A 109 -5.93 -23.84 2.08
C GLN A 109 -7.22 -24.20 2.86
N GLY A 110 -8.33 -24.42 2.13
CA GLY A 110 -9.64 -24.75 2.71
C GLY A 110 -10.56 -23.55 2.88
N PRO A 111 -11.76 -23.74 3.45
CA PRO A 111 -12.82 -22.71 3.48
C PRO A 111 -12.52 -21.56 4.45
N GLY A 112 -13.03 -20.38 4.14
CA GLY A 112 -12.91 -19.19 4.99
C GLY A 112 -11.54 -18.51 4.93
N LEU A 113 -11.33 -17.53 5.80
CA LEU A 113 -10.07 -16.79 5.87
C LEU A 113 -8.98 -17.65 6.53
N ARG A 114 -7.79 -17.70 5.92
CA ARG A 114 -6.64 -18.46 6.42
C ARG A 114 -5.38 -17.61 6.34
N LYS A 115 -4.42 -17.85 7.24
CA LYS A 115 -3.08 -17.25 7.20
C LYS A 115 -2.22 -18.03 6.20
N TYR A 116 -1.54 -17.31 5.32
CA TYR A 116 -0.63 -17.85 4.31
C TYR A 116 0.78 -17.36 4.61
N ASP A 117 1.75 -18.27 4.56
CA ASP A 117 3.17 -17.91 4.51
C ASP A 117 3.51 -17.43 3.10
N LEU A 118 4.21 -16.28 3.03
CA LEU A 118 4.65 -15.64 1.79
C LEU A 118 6.18 -15.62 1.67
N SER A 119 6.91 -16.28 2.56
CA SER A 119 8.38 -16.38 2.54
C SER A 119 8.95 -16.84 1.19
N SER A 120 8.21 -17.69 0.47
CA SER A 120 8.57 -18.21 -0.87
C SER A 120 7.82 -17.54 -2.03
N VAL A 121 6.94 -16.56 -1.74
CA VAL A 121 6.15 -15.85 -2.74
C VAL A 121 6.87 -14.55 -3.06
N ALA A 122 7.63 -14.57 -4.16
CA ALA A 122 8.37 -13.40 -4.60
C ALA A 122 7.47 -12.15 -4.67
N SER A 123 8.02 -11.04 -4.20
CA SER A 123 7.44 -9.69 -4.30
C SER A 123 6.15 -9.46 -3.50
N ARG A 124 5.58 -10.47 -2.83
CA ARG A 124 4.39 -10.32 -1.98
C ARG A 124 4.77 -10.42 -0.51
N GLY A 125 4.36 -9.44 0.26
CA GLY A 125 4.68 -9.27 1.67
C GLY A 125 4.25 -7.89 2.14
N GLY A 126 3.78 -7.81 3.37
CA GLY A 126 3.30 -6.56 3.96
C GLY A 126 2.07 -5.94 3.31
N LEU A 127 1.72 -4.77 3.83
CA LEU A 127 0.46 -4.08 3.59
C LEU A 127 0.37 -3.51 2.17
N LEU A 128 1.46 -2.94 1.66
CA LEU A 128 1.47 -2.26 0.36
C LEU A 128 1.35 -3.21 -0.84
N THR A 129 1.46 -4.52 -0.62
CA THR A 129 1.27 -5.56 -1.66
C THR A 129 -0.11 -6.22 -1.62
N GLN A 130 -1.02 -5.73 -0.76
CA GLN A 130 -2.40 -6.22 -0.69
C GLN A 130 -3.28 -5.57 -1.75
N GLY A 131 -4.31 -6.28 -2.24
CA GLY A 131 -5.26 -5.78 -3.24
C GLY A 131 -6.00 -4.53 -2.75
N ALA A 132 -6.26 -4.44 -1.45
CA ALA A 132 -6.87 -3.26 -0.84
C ALA A 132 -6.07 -1.98 -1.10
N THR A 133 -4.74 -2.00 -0.89
CA THR A 133 -3.87 -0.85 -1.13
C THR A 133 -3.49 -0.72 -2.60
N LEU A 134 -3.25 -1.82 -3.32
CA LEU A 134 -2.88 -1.80 -4.73
C LEU A 134 -4.01 -1.30 -5.63
N SER A 135 -5.26 -1.34 -5.18
CA SER A 135 -6.39 -0.67 -5.83
C SER A 135 -6.27 0.85 -5.90
N ILE A 136 -5.45 1.45 -5.03
CA ILE A 136 -5.07 2.85 -5.13
C ILE A 136 -4.18 2.98 -6.37
N GLY A 137 -4.70 3.68 -7.39
CA GLY A 137 -4.12 3.71 -8.73
C GLY A 137 -5.09 3.27 -9.84
N GLY A 138 -6.23 2.69 -9.46
CA GLY A 138 -7.28 2.30 -10.39
C GLY A 138 -6.83 1.22 -11.38
N ASP A 139 -7.59 1.07 -12.45
CA ASP A 139 -7.37 0.03 -13.44
C ASP A 139 -5.95 0.04 -14.03
N ASP A 140 -5.40 1.24 -14.24
CA ASP A 140 -4.08 1.43 -14.84
C ASP A 140 -2.91 1.31 -13.87
N ALA A 141 -3.14 1.00 -12.58
CA ALA A 141 -2.06 0.89 -11.59
C ALA A 141 -1.15 2.13 -11.56
N SER A 142 -1.75 3.32 -11.61
CA SER A 142 -1.06 4.62 -11.77
C SER A 142 0.13 4.79 -10.81
N MET A 143 1.31 5.02 -11.38
CA MET A 143 2.54 5.33 -10.64
C MET A 143 2.41 6.62 -9.84
N VAL A 144 1.67 7.60 -10.38
CA VAL A 144 1.41 8.86 -9.70
C VAL A 144 0.62 8.62 -8.43
N THR A 145 -0.52 7.93 -8.56
CA THR A 145 -1.46 7.75 -7.45
C THR A 145 -0.87 6.83 -6.37
N ARG A 146 -0.22 5.72 -6.76
CA ARG A 146 0.46 4.82 -5.81
C ARG A 146 1.63 5.51 -5.11
N GLY A 147 2.43 6.26 -5.86
CA GLY A 147 3.57 6.98 -5.32
C GLY A 147 3.14 8.05 -4.31
N LEU A 148 2.10 8.82 -4.64
CA LEU A 148 1.54 9.83 -3.74
C LEU A 148 0.99 9.21 -2.45
N PHE A 149 0.24 8.11 -2.56
CA PHE A 149 -0.25 7.35 -1.41
C PHE A 149 0.90 6.94 -0.48
N ILE A 150 1.97 6.33 -1.01
CA ILE A 150 3.10 5.93 -0.17
C ILE A 150 3.81 7.16 0.44
N LEU A 151 4.03 8.21 -0.37
CA LEU A 151 4.70 9.43 0.11
C LEU A 151 3.91 10.09 1.25
N GLN A 152 2.59 10.23 1.10
CA GLN A 152 1.75 10.99 2.02
C GLN A 152 1.36 10.15 3.25
N ASP A 153 0.89 8.92 3.05
CA ASP A 153 0.30 8.11 4.11
C ASP A 153 1.32 7.31 4.93
N PHE A 154 2.51 7.04 4.37
CA PHE A 154 3.55 6.28 5.05
C PHE A 154 4.79 7.12 5.37
N LEU A 155 5.28 7.89 4.40
CA LEU A 155 6.49 8.70 4.58
C LEU A 155 6.23 10.10 5.13
N ARG A 156 4.95 10.47 5.35
CA ARG A 156 4.52 11.81 5.84
C ARG A 156 5.06 12.97 5.00
N GLY A 157 5.41 12.69 3.75
CA GLY A 157 5.88 13.66 2.79
C GLY A 157 4.75 14.54 2.30
N ARG A 158 5.11 15.72 1.80
CA ARG A 158 4.17 16.66 1.18
C ARG A 158 4.63 17.04 -0.21
N ILE A 159 3.68 17.11 -1.13
CA ILE A 159 3.84 17.61 -2.48
C ILE A 159 2.85 18.76 -2.70
N LYS A 160 3.22 19.75 -3.49
CA LYS A 160 2.30 20.81 -3.89
C LYS A 160 1.33 20.26 -4.95
N GLU A 161 0.17 20.88 -5.04
CA GLU A 161 -0.76 20.64 -6.14
C GLU A 161 -0.07 20.84 -7.51
N PRO A 162 -0.53 20.14 -8.57
CA PRO A 162 -0.05 20.36 -9.92
C PRO A 162 -0.10 21.85 -10.31
N PRO A 163 0.87 22.36 -11.10
CA PRO A 163 0.83 23.73 -11.58
C PRO A 163 -0.46 24.01 -12.39
N PRO A 164 -1.04 25.23 -12.28
CA PRO A 164 -2.23 25.58 -13.04
C PRO A 164 -2.03 25.40 -14.55
N GLY A 165 -3.05 24.84 -15.23
CA GLY A 165 -3.03 24.65 -16.68
C GLY A 165 -2.23 23.44 -17.19
N VAL A 166 -1.65 22.63 -16.31
CA VAL A 166 -1.02 21.36 -16.70
C VAL A 166 -2.09 20.32 -17.03
N ASP A 167 -1.94 19.64 -18.18
CA ASP A 167 -2.77 18.49 -18.52
C ASP A 167 -2.46 17.31 -17.59
N THR A 168 -3.47 16.87 -16.85
CA THR A 168 -3.39 15.77 -15.89
C THR A 168 -4.14 14.52 -16.37
N THR A 169 -4.57 14.51 -17.64
CA THR A 169 -5.26 13.37 -18.25
C THR A 169 -4.32 12.15 -18.24
N PRO A 170 -4.78 10.98 -17.75
CA PRO A 170 -3.99 9.75 -17.82
C PRO A 170 -3.60 9.42 -19.26
N VAL A 171 -2.32 9.11 -19.46
CA VAL A 171 -1.80 8.69 -20.77
C VAL A 171 -2.25 7.26 -21.05
N PRO A 172 -2.97 6.99 -22.16
CA PRO A 172 -3.36 5.64 -22.52
C PRO A 172 -2.14 4.74 -22.75
N LEU A 173 -2.15 3.58 -22.09
CA LEU A 173 -1.10 2.58 -22.24
C LEU A 173 -1.24 1.85 -23.58
N LYS A 174 -0.11 1.34 -24.09
CA LYS A 174 -0.03 0.57 -25.33
C LYS A 174 1.26 -0.23 -25.39
N ALA A 175 1.42 -1.05 -26.42
CA ALA A 175 2.68 -1.75 -26.66
C ALA A 175 3.85 -0.76 -26.77
N GLY A 176 4.93 -1.02 -26.03
CA GLY A 176 6.09 -0.14 -25.86
C GLY A 176 5.91 1.00 -24.84
N LEU A 177 4.74 1.14 -24.20
CA LEU A 177 4.41 2.25 -23.32
C LEU A 177 3.66 1.75 -22.06
N SER A 178 4.40 1.20 -21.10
CA SER A 178 3.88 0.84 -19.77
C SER A 178 3.74 2.08 -18.87
N GLN A 179 3.08 1.93 -17.71
CA GLN A 179 3.04 2.98 -16.68
C GLN A 179 4.42 3.49 -16.29
N ARG A 180 5.40 2.58 -16.17
CA ARG A 180 6.79 2.96 -15.87
C ARG A 180 7.41 3.79 -16.98
N VAL A 181 7.19 3.43 -18.25
CA VAL A 181 7.72 4.21 -19.38
C VAL A 181 7.10 5.61 -19.41
N VAL A 182 5.78 5.71 -19.18
CA VAL A 182 5.09 7.02 -19.04
C VAL A 182 5.70 7.84 -17.90
N SER A 183 5.95 7.22 -16.75
CA SER A 183 6.61 7.86 -15.62
C SER A 183 8.02 8.34 -15.97
N GLU A 184 8.85 7.50 -16.59
CA GLU A 184 10.22 7.84 -16.98
C GLU A 184 10.27 9.00 -18.00
N GLN A 185 9.32 9.06 -18.93
CA GLN A 185 9.15 10.21 -19.83
C GLN A 185 8.84 11.48 -19.04
N ARG A 186 7.94 11.41 -18.05
CA ARG A 186 7.62 12.54 -17.17
C ARG A 186 8.81 12.96 -16.31
N LEU A 187 9.60 12.02 -15.81
CA LEU A 187 10.81 12.27 -15.02
C LEU A 187 11.98 12.80 -15.84
N SER A 188 11.92 12.67 -17.17
CA SER A 188 12.85 13.29 -18.12
C SER A 188 12.47 14.73 -18.50
N ASN A 189 11.23 15.15 -18.24
CA ASN A 189 10.79 16.52 -18.48
C ASN A 189 11.25 17.43 -17.33
N VAL A 190 12.04 18.46 -17.64
CA VAL A 190 12.61 19.41 -16.66
C VAL A 190 11.53 20.10 -15.81
N ALA A 191 10.37 20.40 -16.39
CA ALA A 191 9.27 21.05 -15.68
C ALA A 191 8.55 20.10 -14.69
N CYS A 192 8.59 18.79 -14.93
CA CYS A 192 7.85 17.80 -14.13
C CYS A 192 8.75 17.06 -13.12
N ALA A 193 9.99 16.77 -13.50
CA ALA A 193 10.89 15.87 -12.79
C ALA A 193 11.11 16.26 -11.31
N GLY A 194 11.19 17.56 -11.02
CA GLY A 194 11.47 18.07 -9.67
C GLY A 194 10.44 17.62 -8.63
N CYS A 195 9.15 17.58 -9.01
CA CYS A 195 8.09 17.11 -8.12
C CYS A 195 7.90 15.60 -8.20
N HIS A 196 7.83 15.05 -9.42
CA HIS A 196 7.46 13.65 -9.65
C HIS A 196 8.51 12.64 -9.16
N ARG A 197 9.80 13.00 -9.20
CA ARG A 197 10.89 12.12 -8.70
C ARG A 197 10.78 11.81 -7.21
N ARG A 198 10.03 12.60 -6.45
CA ARG A 198 9.88 12.42 -5.00
C ARG A 198 8.92 11.30 -4.62
N PHE A 199 8.11 10.79 -5.55
CA PHE A 199 7.07 9.81 -5.23
C PHE A 199 6.87 8.73 -6.29
N GLU A 200 6.95 9.04 -7.59
CA GLU A 200 6.69 8.02 -8.62
C GLU A 200 7.72 6.91 -8.63
N THR A 201 8.99 7.25 -8.35
CA THR A 201 10.07 6.26 -8.32
C THR A 201 9.92 5.25 -7.18
N ILE A 202 9.11 5.57 -6.15
CA ILE A 202 8.75 4.63 -5.08
C ILE A 202 7.76 3.58 -5.62
N ALA A 203 6.78 4.01 -6.40
CA ALA A 203 5.77 3.13 -7.00
C ALA A 203 6.35 2.16 -8.04
N PHE A 204 7.57 2.39 -8.51
CA PHE A 204 8.28 1.51 -9.43
C PHE A 204 8.45 0.09 -8.89
N GLY A 205 8.59 -0.08 -7.57
CA GLY A 205 8.62 -1.41 -6.97
C GLY A 205 7.32 -2.17 -7.18
N LEU A 206 6.20 -1.47 -7.37
CA LEU A 206 4.87 -2.05 -7.48
C LEU A 206 4.39 -2.24 -8.93
N GLU A 207 5.22 -2.00 -9.95
CA GLU A 207 4.79 -2.05 -11.37
C GLU A 207 4.21 -3.43 -11.75
N LYS A 208 4.78 -4.50 -11.20
CA LYS A 208 4.31 -5.88 -11.46
C LYS A 208 2.97 -6.21 -10.83
N PHE A 209 2.37 -5.30 -10.07
CA PHE A 209 1.03 -5.48 -9.55
C PHE A 209 0.03 -4.68 -10.38
N ASP A 210 -0.97 -5.37 -10.95
CA ASP A 210 -2.06 -4.70 -11.67
C ASP A 210 -2.94 -3.87 -10.73
N GLY A 211 -3.93 -3.17 -11.30
CA GLY A 211 -4.87 -2.33 -10.57
C GLY A 211 -5.67 -3.02 -9.47
N LEU A 212 -5.70 -4.36 -9.41
CA LEU A 212 -6.37 -5.13 -8.34
C LEU A 212 -5.40 -6.00 -7.54
N GLY A 213 -4.09 -5.77 -7.69
CA GLY A 213 -3.03 -6.42 -6.94
C GLY A 213 -2.73 -7.86 -7.36
N ARG A 214 -3.08 -8.28 -8.58
CA ARG A 214 -2.54 -9.51 -9.17
C ARG A 214 -1.11 -9.24 -9.64
N PHE A 215 -0.23 -10.21 -9.39
CA PHE A 215 1.16 -10.12 -9.82
C PHE A 215 1.28 -10.58 -11.29
N GLN A 216 2.00 -9.83 -12.10
CA GLN A 216 2.14 -10.04 -13.54
C GLN A 216 3.58 -9.73 -13.99
N GLN A 217 4.09 -10.48 -14.97
CA GLN A 217 5.40 -10.21 -15.58
C GLN A 217 5.30 -9.29 -16.81
N VAL A 218 4.13 -9.27 -17.44
CA VAL A 218 3.78 -8.41 -18.57
C VAL A 218 2.42 -7.80 -18.32
N ASP A 219 2.19 -6.56 -18.78
CA ASP A 219 0.86 -5.98 -18.76
C ASP A 219 -0.02 -6.51 -19.92
N GLU A 220 -1.27 -6.05 -19.98
CA GLU A 220 -2.24 -6.42 -21.01
C GLU A 220 -1.84 -5.99 -22.43
N HIS A 221 -0.85 -5.10 -22.57
CA HIS A 221 -0.31 -4.66 -23.85
C HIS A 221 0.98 -5.40 -24.23
N GLY A 222 1.42 -6.37 -23.42
CA GLY A 222 2.62 -7.16 -23.65
C GLY A 222 3.92 -6.46 -23.23
N ASN A 223 3.85 -5.34 -22.50
CA ASN A 223 5.04 -4.67 -21.98
C ASN A 223 5.64 -5.47 -20.83
N ARG A 224 6.95 -5.67 -20.82
CA ARG A 224 7.63 -6.30 -19.69
C ARG A 224 7.71 -5.34 -18.50
N LEU A 225 7.24 -5.81 -17.35
CA LEU A 225 7.15 -5.04 -16.12
C LEU A 225 8.41 -5.23 -15.25
N ARG A 226 8.72 -4.20 -14.46
CA ARG A 226 9.93 -4.11 -13.63
C ARG A 226 9.58 -3.91 -12.16
N GLU A 227 10.57 -4.01 -11.29
CA GLU A 227 10.41 -3.72 -9.86
C GLU A 227 11.59 -2.92 -9.31
N ASP A 228 12.60 -2.63 -10.14
CA ASP A 228 13.76 -1.87 -9.75
C ASP A 228 13.45 -0.37 -9.75
N GLY A 229 14.06 0.36 -8.81
CA GLY A 229 13.84 1.78 -8.70
C GLY A 229 14.70 2.42 -7.63
N THR A 230 14.34 3.67 -7.31
CA THR A 230 14.98 4.42 -6.24
C THR A 230 13.92 5.12 -5.40
N MET A 231 14.20 5.27 -4.11
CA MET A 231 13.36 6.00 -3.17
C MET A 231 14.21 7.06 -2.48
N LEU A 232 13.70 8.29 -2.44
CA LEU A 232 14.24 9.34 -1.60
C LEU A 232 13.35 9.47 -0.37
N ILE A 233 13.88 9.09 0.78
CA ILE A 233 13.17 9.23 2.06
C ILE A 233 13.21 10.70 2.45
N PRO A 234 12.08 11.30 2.87
CA PRO A 234 12.08 12.68 3.32
C PRO A 234 13.10 12.91 4.45
N GLY A 235 14.11 13.75 4.19
CA GLY A 235 15.20 14.04 5.12
C GLY A 235 16.54 13.42 4.73
N ASP A 236 16.55 12.41 3.86
CA ASP A 236 17.79 11.81 3.37
C ASP A 236 18.49 12.70 2.34
N ALA A 237 19.83 12.67 2.36
CA ALA A 237 20.66 13.41 1.41
C ALA A 237 20.71 12.75 0.02
N ARG A 238 20.48 11.44 -0.09
CA ARG A 238 20.60 10.68 -1.34
C ARG A 238 19.50 9.62 -1.47
N PRO A 239 19.03 9.34 -2.70
CA PRO A 239 18.12 8.23 -2.94
C PRO A 239 18.77 6.87 -2.64
N GLN A 240 17.98 5.93 -2.16
CA GLN A 240 18.35 4.52 -1.97
C GLN A 240 17.74 3.68 -3.10
N SER A 241 18.49 2.69 -3.60
CA SER A 241 18.05 1.83 -4.69
C SER A 241 17.45 0.52 -4.18
N PHE A 242 16.49 -0.03 -4.91
CA PHE A 242 15.92 -1.37 -4.70
C PHE A 242 15.75 -2.08 -6.04
N LYS A 243 15.76 -3.42 -6.02
CA LYS A 243 15.61 -4.29 -7.20
C LYS A 243 14.28 -5.05 -7.22
N THR A 244 13.61 -5.15 -6.08
CA THR A 244 12.38 -5.93 -5.92
C THR A 244 11.39 -5.19 -5.04
N SER A 245 10.11 -5.57 -5.12
CA SER A 245 9.08 -5.09 -4.19
C SER A 245 9.45 -5.37 -2.73
N ALA A 246 10.07 -6.52 -2.45
CA ALA A 246 10.49 -6.91 -1.10
C ALA A 246 11.59 -5.99 -0.55
N GLU A 247 12.61 -5.70 -1.36
CA GLU A 247 13.66 -4.74 -0.99
C GLU A 247 13.07 -3.33 -0.76
N LEU A 248 12.11 -2.89 -1.58
CA LEU A 248 11.38 -1.63 -1.32
C LEU A 248 10.67 -1.66 0.03
N MET A 249 9.99 -2.75 0.38
CA MET A 249 9.30 -2.89 1.66
C MET A 249 10.27 -2.83 2.84
N ASP A 250 11.45 -3.47 2.73
CA ASP A 250 12.48 -3.42 3.76
C ASP A 250 13.05 -2.00 3.94
N LEU A 251 13.29 -1.29 2.83
CA LEU A 251 13.70 0.12 2.89
C LEU A 251 12.64 0.97 3.60
N LEU A 252 11.36 0.82 3.24
CA LEU A 252 10.27 1.53 3.90
C LEU A 252 10.16 1.18 5.38
N ALA A 253 10.30 -0.09 5.75
CA ALA A 253 10.26 -0.54 7.15
C ALA A 253 11.36 0.14 7.98
N GLY A 254 12.56 0.29 7.41
CA GLY A 254 13.69 0.99 8.04
C GLY A 254 13.48 2.48 8.30
N THR A 255 12.52 3.13 7.61
CA THR A 255 12.22 4.56 7.81
C THR A 255 11.29 4.85 8.98
N THR A 256 10.63 3.82 9.51
CA THR A 256 9.56 3.98 10.51
C THR A 256 10.03 3.76 11.96
N GLY A 257 11.36 3.76 12.17
CA GLY A 257 12.01 3.64 13.49
C GLY A 257 12.20 4.97 14.22
#